data_AF-R7PR15-F1
#
_entry.id   AF-R7PR15-F1
#
_cell.length_a   1.000
_cell.length_b   1.000
_cell.length_c   1.000
_cell.angle_alpha   90.00
_cell.angle_beta   90.00
_cell.angle_gamma   90.00
#
_symmetry.space_group_name_H-M   'P 1'
#
loop_
_entity.id
_entity.type
_entity.pdbx_description
1 polymer ?
#
loop_
_entity_poly.entity_id
_entity_poly.type
_entity_poly.pdbx_seq_one_letter_code
_entity_poly.pdbx_strand_id
1 'polypeptide(L)'
;MNNRMQLLKLIMLFLGGIMPIPVVGYILHTPKTLIIAFFSFLFIGLLMPFFWYLVQKEEYDGLSKKLKAIVHIVLWLGFMPVISAYIWYYLPWISLGGTFLTIGIVLGMALHIIFITWLVHLISRWYQWIRDTQSPFIKLWSSCCFLIGFIPGMAIISLFSLYIMGGTHLDPLTGAYILMVNMWYVLYIKIFIAMITIAVYVFFALTGTKGYRAIRVIFTALFWLTFMFIPMVVSIRIPWEGGWRTYFDPSYLAMFPFLSDLWVNALSLWGSKKVTNWIFSIT
;
A
#
# COMPACT_ATOMS: atom_id res chain seq x y z
N MET A 1 25.95 -19.29 -2.28
CA MET A 1 26.30 -17.91 -1.84
C MET A 1 25.28 -17.50 -0.77
N ASN A 2 25.68 -16.88 0.34
CA ASN A 2 24.76 -16.61 1.47
C ASN A 2 23.68 -15.56 1.08
N ASN A 3 22.38 -15.91 1.18
CA ASN A 3 21.23 -15.04 0.84
C ASN A 3 21.31 -13.64 1.48
N ARG A 4 21.93 -13.51 2.65
CA ARG A 4 22.11 -12.22 3.33
C ARG A 4 23.11 -11.30 2.62
N MET A 5 24.20 -11.86 2.12
CA MET A 5 25.23 -11.10 1.38
C MET A 5 24.68 -10.58 0.05
N GLN A 6 23.83 -11.37 -0.61
CA GLN A 6 23.13 -10.96 -1.82
C GLN A 6 22.16 -9.80 -1.59
N LEU A 7 21.35 -9.88 -0.53
CA LEU A 7 20.46 -8.79 -0.15
C LEU A 7 21.24 -7.51 0.16
N LEU A 8 22.37 -7.62 0.85
CA LEU A 8 23.22 -6.48 1.18
C LEU A 8 23.82 -5.82 -0.08
N LYS A 9 24.31 -6.62 -1.04
CA LYS A 9 24.76 -6.10 -2.35
C LYS A 9 23.66 -5.36 -3.08
N LEU A 10 22.43 -5.88 -3.04
CA LEU A 10 21.30 -5.24 -3.68
C LEU A 10 20.91 -3.92 -2.99
N ILE A 11 20.89 -3.91 -1.66
CA ILE A 11 20.67 -2.69 -0.86
C ILE A 11 21.72 -1.63 -1.23
N MET A 12 23.00 -2.02 -1.30
CA MET A 12 24.08 -1.11 -1.70
C MET A 12 23.89 -0.58 -3.12
N LEU A 13 23.46 -1.42 -4.07
CA LEU A 13 23.16 -1.01 -5.44
C LEU A 13 22.05 0.05 -5.48
N PHE A 14 20.94 -0.20 -4.76
CA PHE A 14 19.82 0.74 -4.75
C PHE A 14 20.14 2.02 -4.00
N LEU A 15 20.86 1.94 -2.88
CA LEU A 15 21.36 3.14 -2.19
C LEU A 15 22.26 3.96 -3.13
N GLY A 16 23.21 3.31 -3.81
CA GLY A 16 24.14 3.98 -4.73
C GLY A 16 23.46 4.61 -5.93
N GLY A 17 22.36 4.04 -6.43
CA GLY A 17 21.62 4.59 -7.56
C GLY A 17 20.57 5.64 -7.20
N ILE A 18 19.92 5.52 -6.03
CA ILE A 18 18.79 6.38 -5.64
C ILE A 18 19.25 7.58 -4.79
N MET A 19 20.20 7.39 -3.86
CA MET A 19 20.58 8.42 -2.88
C MET A 19 21.42 9.60 -3.38
N PRO A 20 22.21 9.54 -4.48
CA PRO A 20 23.06 10.67 -4.87
C PRO A 20 22.31 11.99 -5.08
N ILE A 21 21.17 11.96 -5.77
CA ILE A 21 20.37 13.18 -6.04
C ILE A 21 19.77 13.75 -4.76
N PRO A 22 19.12 12.96 -3.88
CA PRO A 22 18.69 13.41 -2.57
C PRO A 22 19.81 14.01 -1.74
N VAL A 23 20.95 13.32 -1.62
CA VAL A 23 22.10 13.82 -0.86
C VAL A 23 22.52 15.20 -1.36
N VAL A 24 22.70 15.38 -2.67
CA VAL A 24 23.09 16.69 -3.24
C VAL A 24 22.01 17.75 -3.02
N GLY A 25 20.75 17.44 -3.32
CA GLY A 25 19.69 18.45 -3.22
C GLY A 25 19.41 18.90 -1.79
N TYR A 26 19.59 18.00 -0.82
CA TYR A 26 19.54 18.31 0.61
C TYR A 26 20.82 18.98 1.12
N ILE A 27 22.01 18.76 0.55
CA ILE A 27 23.23 19.56 0.83
C ILE A 27 23.11 21.01 0.34
N LEU A 28 22.39 21.24 -0.77
CA LEU A 28 22.19 22.58 -1.30
C LEU A 28 21.12 23.38 -0.55
N HIS A 29 20.22 22.71 0.17
CA HIS A 29 19.19 23.28 1.06
C HIS A 29 18.30 24.40 0.47
N THR A 30 18.20 24.54 -0.86
CA THR A 30 17.26 25.50 -1.46
C THR A 30 15.88 24.87 -1.63
N PRO A 31 14.76 25.63 -1.59
CA PRO A 31 13.43 25.08 -1.81
C PRO A 31 13.32 24.29 -3.12
N LYS A 32 13.92 24.79 -4.21
CA LYS A 32 13.94 24.12 -5.51
C LYS A 32 14.70 22.80 -5.47
N THR A 33 15.88 22.78 -4.84
CA THR A 33 16.71 21.56 -4.77
C THR A 33 16.09 20.50 -3.87
N LEU A 34 15.40 20.89 -2.78
CA LEU A 34 14.65 19.97 -1.91
C LEU A 34 13.47 19.33 -2.64
N ILE A 35 12.70 20.11 -3.41
CA ILE A 35 11.59 19.59 -4.22
C ILE A 35 12.11 18.59 -5.27
N ILE A 36 13.16 18.96 -6.01
CA ILE A 36 13.77 18.08 -7.01
C ILE A 36 14.31 16.81 -6.35
N ALA A 37 15.04 16.93 -5.24
CA ALA A 37 15.56 15.79 -4.49
C ALA A 37 14.46 14.82 -4.07
N PHE A 38 13.37 15.34 -3.50
CA PHE A 38 12.26 14.53 -3.04
C PHE A 38 11.55 13.81 -4.19
N PHE A 39 11.17 14.52 -5.25
CA PHE A 39 10.51 13.87 -6.39
C PHE A 39 11.44 12.92 -7.13
N SER A 40 12.71 13.25 -7.32
CA SER A 40 13.70 12.33 -7.90
C SER A 40 13.86 11.07 -7.05
N PHE A 41 13.87 11.18 -5.71
CA PHE A 41 13.86 10.01 -4.83
C PHE A 41 12.64 9.13 -5.09
N LEU A 42 11.44 9.72 -5.11
CA LEU A 42 10.19 9.00 -5.34
C LEU A 42 10.16 8.30 -6.70
N PHE A 43 10.58 8.98 -7.77
CA PHE A 43 10.57 8.43 -9.13
C PHE A 43 11.67 7.39 -9.35
N ILE A 44 12.91 7.70 -8.99
CA ILE A 44 14.04 6.78 -9.20
C ILE A 44 13.90 5.56 -8.29
N GLY A 45 13.48 5.75 -7.04
CA GLY A 45 13.24 4.64 -6.11
C GLY A 45 12.07 3.75 -6.51
N LEU A 46 11.08 4.25 -7.26
CA LEU A 46 10.07 3.41 -7.89
C LEU A 46 10.66 2.63 -9.08
N LEU A 47 11.25 3.36 -10.03
CA LEU A 47 11.58 2.83 -11.35
C LEU A 47 12.83 1.94 -11.35
N MET A 48 13.90 2.36 -10.66
CA MET A 48 15.17 1.64 -10.70
C MET A 48 15.04 0.22 -10.15
N PRO A 49 14.52 -0.03 -8.93
CA PRO A 49 14.33 -1.39 -8.44
C PRO A 49 13.31 -2.18 -9.27
N PHE A 50 12.23 -1.55 -9.74
CA PHE A 50 11.23 -2.19 -10.59
C PHE A 50 11.85 -2.77 -11.86
N PHE A 51 12.55 -1.95 -12.65
CA PHE A 51 13.21 -2.42 -13.88
C PHE A 51 14.36 -3.36 -13.58
N TRP A 52 15.12 -3.12 -12.51
CA TRP A 52 16.18 -4.02 -12.09
C TRP A 52 15.66 -5.43 -11.84
N TYR A 53 14.55 -5.59 -11.12
CA TYR A 53 13.94 -6.91 -10.91
C TYR A 53 13.50 -7.55 -12.22
N LEU A 54 12.91 -6.81 -13.17
CA LEU A 54 12.42 -7.40 -14.43
C LEU A 54 13.54 -7.88 -15.37
N VAL A 55 14.66 -7.14 -15.44
CA VAL A 55 15.74 -7.36 -16.41
C VAL A 55 16.78 -8.39 -15.93
N GLN A 56 16.78 -8.75 -14.64
CA GLN A 56 17.68 -9.79 -14.13
C GLN A 56 17.55 -11.10 -14.93
N LYS A 57 18.71 -11.63 -15.35
CA LYS A 57 18.83 -12.90 -16.09
C LYS A 57 18.49 -14.11 -15.23
N GLU A 58 18.86 -14.07 -13.95
CA GLU A 58 18.68 -15.17 -13.00
C GLU A 58 17.86 -14.74 -11.79
N GLU A 59 17.09 -15.69 -11.24
CA GLU A 59 16.38 -15.48 -9.98
C GLU A 59 17.39 -15.53 -8.83
N TYR A 60 17.81 -14.33 -8.38
CA TYR A 60 18.92 -14.09 -7.44
C TYR A 60 18.87 -14.90 -6.12
N ASP A 61 17.70 -15.45 -5.77
CA ASP A 61 17.38 -16.14 -4.53
C ASP A 61 16.28 -17.22 -4.71
N GLY A 62 16.02 -17.65 -5.96
CA GLY A 62 14.88 -18.52 -6.30
C GLY A 62 13.50 -17.85 -6.16
N LEU A 63 13.46 -16.55 -5.84
CA LEU A 63 12.20 -15.79 -5.84
C LEU A 63 11.89 -15.28 -7.24
N SER A 64 10.61 -15.38 -7.60
CA SER A 64 10.13 -14.92 -8.90
C SER A 64 10.41 -13.44 -9.12
N LYS A 65 11.11 -13.13 -10.22
CA LYS A 65 11.46 -11.76 -10.56
C LYS A 65 10.26 -10.84 -10.81
N LYS A 66 9.21 -11.35 -11.46
CA LYS A 66 7.96 -10.61 -11.72
C LYS A 66 7.22 -10.31 -10.41
N LEU A 67 7.22 -11.26 -9.48
CA LEU A 67 6.63 -11.07 -8.16
C LEU A 67 7.35 -9.96 -7.40
N LYS A 68 8.69 -9.99 -7.34
CA LYS A 68 9.48 -8.94 -6.68
C LYS A 68 9.19 -7.55 -7.26
N ALA A 69 9.07 -7.44 -8.58
CA ALA A 69 8.72 -6.20 -9.26
C ALA A 69 7.32 -5.67 -8.85
N ILE A 70 6.30 -6.54 -8.81
CA ILE A 70 4.94 -6.17 -8.40
C ILE A 70 4.91 -5.77 -6.92
N VAL A 71 5.52 -6.58 -6.06
CA VAL A 71 5.60 -6.30 -4.62
C VAL A 71 6.31 -4.96 -4.38
N HIS A 72 7.40 -4.67 -5.11
CA HIS A 72 8.09 -3.38 -5.04
C HIS A 72 7.17 -2.21 -5.39
N ILE A 73 6.40 -2.29 -6.48
CA ILE A 73 5.46 -1.22 -6.84
C ILE A 73 4.47 -0.96 -5.71
N VAL A 74 3.84 -2.00 -5.18
CA VAL A 74 2.81 -1.87 -4.13
C VAL A 74 3.43 -1.30 -2.85
N LEU A 75 4.59 -1.83 -2.45
CA LEU A 75 5.30 -1.35 -1.27
C LEU A 75 5.75 0.09 -1.43
N TRP A 76 6.40 0.43 -2.54
CA TRP A 76 6.90 1.77 -2.78
C TRP A 76 5.76 2.79 -2.77
N LEU A 77 4.68 2.54 -3.54
CA LEU A 77 3.50 3.41 -3.57
C LEU A 77 2.81 3.51 -2.19
N GLY A 78 2.74 2.41 -1.44
CA GLY A 78 2.16 2.43 -0.09
C GLY A 78 3.03 3.19 0.91
N PHE A 79 4.34 3.11 0.79
CA PHE A 79 5.27 3.80 1.68
C PHE A 79 5.58 5.25 1.26
N MET A 80 5.19 5.68 0.06
CA MET A 80 5.30 7.09 -0.37
C MET A 80 4.61 8.07 0.61
N PRO A 81 3.34 7.88 1.03
CA PRO A 81 2.74 8.70 2.08
C PRO A 81 3.53 8.72 3.40
N VAL A 82 4.16 7.61 3.78
CA VAL A 82 4.91 7.50 5.04
C VAL A 82 6.16 8.36 5.01
N ILE A 83 6.96 8.26 3.94
CA ILE A 83 8.16 9.08 3.81
C ILE A 83 7.81 10.55 3.58
N SER A 84 6.71 10.83 2.88
CA SER A 84 6.19 12.19 2.72
C SER A 84 5.81 12.79 4.07
N ALA A 85 5.08 12.05 4.90
CA ALA A 85 4.72 12.45 6.25
C ALA A 85 5.94 12.68 7.14
N TYR A 86 6.92 11.77 7.09
CA TYR A 86 8.18 11.92 7.81
C TYR A 86 8.90 13.22 7.41
N ILE A 87 9.09 13.48 6.11
CA ILE A 87 9.77 14.69 5.64
C ILE A 87 8.95 15.94 6.00
N TRP A 88 7.63 15.89 5.83
CA TRP A 88 6.73 17.00 6.16
C TRP A 88 6.86 17.41 7.63
N TYR A 89 6.82 16.43 8.55
CA TYR A 89 6.96 16.67 9.98
C TYR A 89 8.26 17.40 10.34
N TYR A 90 9.37 17.07 9.67
CA TYR A 90 10.67 17.68 9.92
C TYR A 90 10.91 18.98 9.14
N LEU A 91 10.08 19.31 8.14
CA LEU A 91 10.31 20.44 7.24
C LEU A 91 10.44 21.80 7.96
N PRO A 92 9.59 22.16 8.94
CA PRO A 92 9.73 23.44 9.65
C PRO A 92 11.02 23.54 10.46
N TRP A 93 11.50 22.40 10.98
CA TRP A 93 12.71 22.33 11.79
C TRP A 93 13.99 22.53 10.98
N ILE A 94 13.96 22.19 9.68
CA ILE A 94 15.08 22.48 8.77
C ILE A 94 15.36 23.98 8.72
N SER A 95 14.32 24.82 8.79
CA SER A 95 14.46 26.28 8.76
C SER A 95 15.01 26.88 10.05
N LEU A 96 14.95 26.14 11.16
CA LEU A 96 15.26 26.63 12.51
C LEU A 96 16.60 26.14 13.08
N GLY A 97 17.27 25.16 12.47
CA GLY A 97 18.49 24.64 13.09
C GLY A 97 19.22 23.52 12.34
N GLY A 98 20.01 23.91 11.34
CA GLY A 98 21.32 23.31 11.06
C GLY A 98 21.36 21.97 10.32
N THR A 99 22.48 21.77 9.61
CA THR A 99 22.86 20.61 8.78
C THR A 99 22.51 19.23 9.38
N PHE A 100 22.45 19.09 10.70
CA PHE A 100 22.08 17.87 11.42
C PHE A 100 20.67 17.34 11.10
N LEU A 101 19.66 18.21 11.00
CA LEU A 101 18.28 17.79 10.67
C LEU A 101 18.16 17.27 9.23
N THR A 102 18.98 17.82 8.35
CA THR A 102 19.06 17.38 6.95
C THR A 102 19.75 16.03 6.82
N ILE A 103 20.81 15.79 7.62
CA ILE A 103 21.40 14.45 7.75
C ILE A 103 20.34 13.44 8.21
N GLY A 104 19.52 13.82 9.20
CA GLY A 104 18.39 13.00 9.66
C GLY A 104 17.44 12.60 8.52
N ILE A 105 17.03 13.56 7.69
CA ILE A 105 16.12 13.28 6.55
C ILE A 105 16.75 12.34 5.53
N VAL A 106 18.00 12.61 5.13
CA VAL A 106 18.74 11.78 4.17
C VAL A 106 18.93 10.36 4.72
N LEU A 107 19.24 10.22 6.01
CA LEU A 107 19.29 8.92 6.69
C LEU A 107 17.93 8.23 6.69
N GLY A 108 16.83 8.96 6.95
CA GLY A 108 15.47 8.44 6.86
C GLY A 108 15.14 7.90 5.47
N MET A 109 15.54 8.62 4.40
CA MET A 109 15.39 8.18 3.01
C MET A 109 16.23 6.93 2.69
N ALA A 110 17.45 6.85 3.21
CA ALA A 110 18.29 5.65 3.06
C ALA A 110 17.68 4.44 3.79
N LEU A 111 17.23 4.64 5.03
CA LEU A 111 16.54 3.61 5.82
C LEU A 111 15.27 3.13 5.12
N HIS A 112 14.56 4.04 4.46
CA HIS A 112 13.39 3.71 3.66
C HIS A 112 13.71 2.74 2.51
N ILE A 113 14.78 3.00 1.76
CA ILE A 113 15.25 2.10 0.69
C ILE A 113 15.64 0.74 1.27
N ILE A 114 16.42 0.72 2.35
CA ILE A 114 16.84 -0.51 3.03
C ILE A 114 15.62 -1.33 3.44
N PHE A 115 14.65 -0.67 4.08
CA PHE A 115 13.45 -1.29 4.60
C PHE A 115 12.55 -1.86 3.50
N ILE A 116 12.27 -1.09 2.44
CA ILE A 116 11.47 -1.58 1.31
C ILE A 116 12.19 -2.73 0.62
N THR A 117 13.48 -2.63 0.38
CA THR A 117 14.25 -3.71 -0.27
C THR A 117 14.17 -4.99 0.54
N TRP A 118 14.32 -4.91 1.86
CA TRP A 118 14.14 -6.05 2.75
C TRP A 118 12.71 -6.61 2.71
N LEU A 119 11.69 -5.75 2.79
CA LEU A 119 10.29 -6.13 2.73
C LEU A 119 9.91 -6.81 1.41
N VAL A 120 10.44 -6.36 0.27
CA VAL A 120 10.19 -7.00 -1.03
C VAL A 120 10.56 -8.48 -0.98
N HIS A 121 11.72 -8.81 -0.40
CA HIS A 121 12.19 -10.20 -0.29
C HIS A 121 11.37 -10.98 0.72
N LEU A 122 11.04 -10.37 1.86
CA LEU A 122 10.20 -10.98 2.87
C LEU A 122 8.83 -11.33 2.29
N ILE A 123 8.09 -10.34 1.80
CA ILE A 123 6.73 -10.53 1.28
C ILE A 123 6.71 -11.47 0.08
N SER A 124 7.69 -11.37 -0.82
CA SER A 124 7.77 -12.29 -1.97
C SER A 124 7.97 -13.74 -1.52
N ARG A 125 8.80 -13.98 -0.49
CA ARG A 125 9.00 -15.32 0.08
C ARG A 125 7.73 -15.83 0.76
N TRP A 126 7.07 -14.99 1.55
CA TRP A 126 5.81 -15.35 2.20
C TRP A 126 4.72 -15.67 1.17
N TYR A 127 4.63 -14.89 0.09
CA TYR A 127 3.68 -15.15 -0.98
C TYR A 127 3.98 -16.46 -1.72
N GLN A 128 5.25 -16.77 -2.01
CA GLN A 128 5.60 -18.06 -2.60
C GLN A 128 5.22 -19.22 -1.68
N TRP A 129 5.51 -19.10 -0.38
CA TRP A 129 5.08 -20.10 0.60
C TRP A 129 3.55 -20.27 0.60
N ILE A 130 2.77 -19.18 0.59
CA ILE A 130 1.30 -19.24 0.48
C ILE A 130 0.89 -19.92 -0.83
N ARG A 131 1.51 -19.54 -1.95
CA ARG A 131 1.22 -20.09 -3.28
C ARG A 131 1.45 -21.60 -3.33
N ASP A 132 2.49 -22.08 -2.66
CA ASP A 132 2.96 -23.45 -2.78
C ASP A 132 2.33 -24.38 -1.72
N THR A 133 1.87 -23.85 -0.59
CA THR A 133 1.31 -24.65 0.53
C THR A 133 -0.17 -24.47 0.80
N GLN A 134 -0.78 -23.36 0.36
CA GLN A 134 -2.15 -23.00 0.75
C GLN A 134 -3.16 -23.25 -0.36
N SER A 135 -4.44 -23.25 0.01
CA SER A 135 -5.53 -23.42 -0.94
C SER A 135 -5.57 -22.29 -1.99
N PRO A 136 -6.09 -22.55 -3.21
CA PRO A 136 -6.27 -21.52 -4.23
C PRO A 136 -7.09 -20.31 -3.77
N PHE A 137 -8.01 -20.53 -2.83
CA PHE A 137 -8.78 -19.45 -2.21
C PHE A 137 -7.89 -18.55 -1.35
N ILE A 138 -7.09 -19.11 -0.45
CA ILE A 138 -6.19 -18.33 0.42
C ILE A 138 -5.18 -17.53 -0.40
N LYS A 139 -4.64 -18.12 -1.48
CA LYS A 139 -3.74 -17.42 -2.41
C LYS A 139 -4.43 -16.20 -3.05
N LEU A 140 -5.63 -16.39 -3.60
CA LEU A 140 -6.38 -15.32 -4.26
C LEU A 140 -6.77 -14.22 -3.26
N TRP A 141 -7.29 -14.62 -2.10
CA TRP A 141 -7.72 -13.75 -1.02
C TRP A 141 -6.56 -12.90 -0.48
N SER A 142 -5.46 -13.52 -0.06
CA SER A 142 -4.31 -12.81 0.49
C SER A 142 -3.70 -11.81 -0.51
N SER A 143 -3.65 -12.18 -1.80
CA SER A 143 -3.22 -11.27 -2.86
C SER A 143 -4.13 -10.06 -3.00
N CYS A 144 -5.46 -10.27 -2.98
CA CYS A 144 -6.42 -9.17 -3.06
C CYS A 144 -6.29 -8.24 -1.84
N CYS A 145 -6.16 -8.80 -0.64
CA CYS A 145 -5.94 -8.01 0.57
C CYS A 145 -4.68 -7.15 0.48
N PHE A 146 -3.58 -7.71 -0.02
CA PHE A 146 -2.34 -6.96 -0.21
C PHE A 146 -2.47 -5.87 -1.29
N LEU A 147 -2.97 -6.22 -2.46
CA LEU A 147 -3.08 -5.29 -3.59
C LEU A 147 -4.04 -4.14 -3.33
N ILE A 148 -5.18 -4.42 -2.69
CA ILE A 148 -6.24 -3.43 -2.44
C ILE A 148 -5.96 -2.61 -1.19
N GLY A 149 -5.53 -3.28 -0.11
CA GLY A 149 -5.49 -2.66 1.21
C GLY A 149 -4.19 -1.98 1.57
N PHE A 150 -3.05 -2.39 0.98
CA PHE A 150 -1.75 -1.92 1.44
C PHE A 150 -1.56 -0.42 1.19
N ILE A 151 -1.78 0.07 -0.03
CA ILE A 151 -1.57 1.50 -0.37
C ILE A 151 -2.50 2.42 0.45
N PRO A 152 -3.84 2.20 0.47
CA PRO A 152 -4.74 3.00 1.30
C PRO A 152 -4.43 2.87 2.79
N GLY A 153 -4.07 1.67 3.25
CA GLY A 153 -3.74 1.40 4.65
C GLY A 153 -2.55 2.22 5.12
N MET A 154 -1.48 2.25 4.34
CA MET A 154 -0.31 3.05 4.67
C MET A 154 -0.56 4.56 4.57
N ALA A 155 -1.41 5.01 3.63
CA ALA A 155 -1.84 6.41 3.56
C ALA A 155 -2.60 6.84 4.82
N ILE A 156 -3.53 6.01 5.29
CA ILE A 156 -4.28 6.25 6.54
C ILE A 156 -3.33 6.30 7.73
N ILE A 157 -2.44 5.32 7.89
CA ILE A 157 -1.45 5.32 8.98
C ILE A 157 -0.64 6.63 8.96
N SER A 158 -0.17 7.04 7.79
CA SER A 158 0.65 8.26 7.65
C SER A 158 -0.11 9.52 8.06
N LEU A 159 -1.36 9.66 7.63
CA LEU A 159 -2.21 10.82 7.95
C LEU A 159 -2.56 10.86 9.45
N PHE A 160 -2.91 9.72 10.05
CA PHE A 160 -3.17 9.64 11.48
C PHE A 160 -1.91 9.91 12.31
N SER A 161 -0.74 9.39 11.90
CA SER A 161 0.53 9.68 12.56
C SER A 161 0.86 11.17 12.54
N LEU A 162 0.70 11.84 11.39
CA LEU A 162 0.89 13.30 11.30
C LEU A 162 -0.05 14.06 12.24
N TYR A 163 -1.33 13.68 12.27
CA TYR A 163 -2.31 14.33 13.14
C TYR A 163 -1.95 14.16 14.63
N ILE A 164 -1.66 12.94 15.08
CA ILE A 164 -1.33 12.63 16.49
C ILE A 164 -0.03 13.32 16.92
N MET A 165 0.97 13.38 16.04
CA MET A 165 2.26 14.01 16.36
C MET A 165 2.21 15.55 16.27
N GLY A 166 1.06 16.16 15.94
CA GLY A 166 0.96 17.60 15.70
C GLY A 166 1.76 18.07 14.47
N GLY A 167 2.11 17.13 13.56
CA GLY A 167 2.90 17.39 12.36
C GLY A 167 2.18 18.19 11.28
N THR A 168 0.89 18.45 11.46
CA THR A 168 0.16 19.38 10.61
C THR A 168 0.53 20.83 10.93
N HIS A 169 1.02 21.12 12.14
CA HIS A 169 1.28 22.48 12.64
C HIS A 169 0.05 23.40 12.57
N LEU A 170 -1.14 22.80 12.59
CA LEU A 170 -2.42 23.48 12.57
C LEU A 170 -3.08 23.34 13.94
N ASP A 171 -4.04 24.22 14.23
CA ASP A 171 -4.91 24.02 15.39
C ASP A 171 -5.65 22.67 15.27
N PRO A 172 -6.04 22.05 16.40
CA PRO A 172 -6.63 20.71 16.38
C PRO A 172 -7.88 20.59 15.51
N LEU A 173 -8.70 21.64 15.43
CA LEU A 173 -9.93 21.63 14.63
C LEU A 173 -9.61 21.62 13.13
N THR A 174 -8.72 22.50 12.68
CA THR A 174 -8.27 22.55 11.29
C THR A 174 -7.53 21.28 10.90
N GLY A 175 -6.68 20.75 11.79
CA GLY A 175 -6.00 19.46 11.61
C GLY A 175 -6.98 18.30 11.42
N ALA A 176 -8.02 18.23 12.24
CA ALA A 176 -9.07 17.21 12.13
C ALA A 176 -9.88 17.35 10.82
N TYR A 177 -10.17 18.59 10.40
CA TYR A 177 -10.85 18.84 9.13
C TYR A 177 -10.03 18.38 7.93
N ILE A 178 -8.72 18.70 7.89
CA ILE A 178 -7.83 18.23 6.82
C ILE A 178 -7.71 16.72 6.82
N LEU A 179 -7.59 16.09 8.00
CA LEU A 179 -7.58 14.63 8.12
C LEU A 179 -8.85 14.04 7.49
N MET A 180 -10.02 14.56 7.87
CA MET A 180 -11.32 14.10 7.34
C MET A 180 -11.40 14.23 5.81
N VAL A 181 -10.99 15.36 5.24
CA VAL A 181 -10.98 15.57 3.77
C VAL A 181 -10.05 14.56 3.09
N ASN A 182 -8.87 14.31 3.65
CA ASN A 182 -7.93 13.34 3.09
C ASN A 182 -8.41 11.90 3.21
N MET A 183 -9.18 11.53 4.25
CA MET A 183 -9.78 10.20 4.36
C MET A 183 -10.70 9.88 3.17
N TRP A 184 -11.45 10.87 2.66
CA TRP A 184 -12.29 10.69 1.47
C TRP A 184 -11.47 10.35 0.22
N TYR A 185 -10.35 11.05 0.00
CA TYR A 185 -9.45 10.75 -1.11
C TYR A 185 -8.84 9.35 -1.00
N VAL A 186 -8.45 8.93 0.21
CA VAL A 186 -7.93 7.56 0.42
C VAL A 186 -9.01 6.51 0.13
N LEU A 187 -10.27 6.77 0.48
CA LEU A 187 -11.38 5.88 0.14
C LEU A 187 -11.57 5.76 -1.39
N TYR A 188 -11.52 6.87 -2.13
CA TYR A 188 -11.61 6.84 -3.59
C TYR A 188 -10.46 6.07 -4.22
N ILE A 189 -9.24 6.28 -3.76
CA ILE A 189 -8.06 5.52 -4.20
C ILE A 189 -8.26 4.03 -3.93
N LYS A 190 -8.78 3.67 -2.74
CA LYS A 190 -9.08 2.28 -2.40
C LYS A 190 -10.09 1.65 -3.34
N ILE A 191 -11.21 2.33 -3.62
CA ILE A 191 -12.22 1.84 -4.57
C ILE A 191 -11.59 1.64 -5.96
N PHE A 192 -10.82 2.60 -6.44
CA PHE A 192 -10.16 2.52 -7.75
C PHE A 192 -9.21 1.31 -7.84
N ILE A 193 -8.34 1.13 -6.83
CA ILE A 193 -7.42 -0.01 -6.77
C ILE A 193 -8.20 -1.33 -6.66
N ALA A 194 -9.29 -1.37 -5.88
CA ALA A 194 -10.15 -2.53 -5.78
C ALA A 194 -10.75 -2.91 -7.14
N MET A 195 -11.29 -1.94 -7.88
CA MET A 195 -11.88 -2.19 -9.20
C MET A 195 -10.85 -2.72 -10.19
N ILE A 196 -9.63 -2.16 -10.23
CA ILE A 196 -8.57 -2.68 -11.10
C ILE A 196 -8.13 -4.08 -10.66
N THR A 197 -7.96 -4.31 -9.37
CA THR A 197 -7.54 -5.62 -8.85
C THR A 197 -8.58 -6.70 -9.15
N ILE A 198 -9.86 -6.40 -8.94
CA ILE A 198 -10.94 -7.34 -9.21
C ILE A 198 -11.11 -7.54 -10.73
N ALA A 199 -11.08 -6.49 -11.53
CA ALA A 199 -11.26 -6.60 -12.98
C ALA A 199 -10.10 -7.33 -13.67
N VAL A 200 -8.86 -7.03 -13.28
CA VAL A 200 -7.66 -7.55 -13.96
C VAL A 200 -7.10 -8.75 -13.23
N TYR A 201 -6.66 -8.57 -11.97
CA TYR A 201 -5.94 -9.62 -11.26
C TYR A 201 -6.83 -10.84 -11.01
N VAL A 202 -8.05 -10.64 -10.48
CA VAL A 202 -8.96 -11.78 -10.22
C VAL A 202 -9.31 -12.49 -11.52
N PHE A 203 -9.62 -11.79 -12.61
CA PHE A 203 -9.94 -12.42 -13.90
C PHE A 203 -8.83 -13.36 -14.39
N PHE A 204 -7.57 -12.93 -14.32
CA PHE A 204 -6.43 -13.73 -14.76
C PHE A 204 -6.01 -14.81 -13.75
N ALA A 205 -6.26 -14.59 -12.45
CA ALA A 205 -5.95 -15.56 -11.40
C ALA A 205 -6.96 -16.72 -11.33
N LEU A 206 -8.18 -16.51 -11.83
CA LEU A 206 -9.22 -17.54 -11.87
C LEU A 206 -8.99 -18.55 -13.00
N THR A 207 -9.39 -19.80 -12.75
CA THR A 207 -9.42 -20.89 -13.75
C THR A 207 -10.84 -21.08 -14.30
N GLY A 208 -10.96 -21.70 -15.48
CA GLY A 208 -12.24 -21.98 -16.15
C GLY A 208 -12.47 -21.18 -17.43
N THR A 209 -13.67 -21.28 -17.99
CA THR A 209 -14.05 -20.60 -19.23
C THR A 209 -14.03 -19.07 -19.07
N LYS A 210 -13.89 -18.34 -20.18
CA LYS A 210 -13.92 -16.86 -20.14
C LYS A 210 -15.22 -16.34 -19.51
N GLY A 211 -16.37 -16.93 -19.85
CA GLY A 211 -17.67 -16.56 -19.29
C GLY A 211 -17.76 -16.79 -17.78
N TYR A 212 -17.30 -17.95 -17.29
CA TYR A 212 -17.27 -18.25 -15.86
C TYR A 212 -16.43 -17.22 -15.09
N ARG A 213 -15.24 -16.89 -15.61
CA ARG A 213 -14.34 -15.91 -14.98
C ARG A 213 -14.92 -14.50 -14.98
N ALA A 214 -15.53 -14.07 -16.08
CA ALA A 214 -16.16 -12.76 -16.19
C ALA A 214 -17.32 -12.60 -15.20
N ILE A 215 -18.23 -13.57 -15.14
CA ILE A 215 -19.36 -13.55 -14.21
C ILE A 215 -18.88 -13.52 -12.76
N ARG A 216 -17.86 -14.34 -12.43
CA ARG A 216 -17.29 -14.37 -11.08
C ARG A 216 -16.65 -13.05 -10.68
N VAL A 217 -15.97 -12.37 -11.60
CA VAL A 217 -15.39 -11.04 -11.38
C VAL A 217 -16.47 -9.99 -11.14
N ILE A 218 -17.54 -9.98 -11.95
CA ILE A 218 -18.67 -9.04 -11.79
C ILE A 218 -19.31 -9.20 -10.41
N PHE A 219 -19.65 -10.43 -10.01
CA PHE A 219 -20.23 -10.67 -8.68
C PHE A 219 -19.25 -10.37 -7.55
N THR A 220 -17.94 -10.62 -7.73
CA THR A 220 -16.95 -10.19 -6.73
C THR A 220 -16.94 -8.67 -6.58
N ALA A 221 -16.98 -7.89 -7.66
CA ALA A 221 -17.01 -6.44 -7.59
C ALA A 221 -18.29 -5.92 -6.92
N LEU A 222 -19.44 -6.47 -7.28
CA LEU A 222 -20.74 -6.12 -6.69
C LEU A 222 -20.76 -6.40 -5.18
N PHE A 223 -20.33 -7.60 -4.77
CA PHE A 223 -20.25 -7.96 -3.36
C PHE A 223 -19.23 -7.12 -2.61
N TRP A 224 -18.07 -6.84 -3.22
CA TRP A 224 -17.03 -6.03 -2.59
C TRP A 224 -17.54 -4.62 -2.28
N LEU A 225 -18.16 -3.97 -3.26
CA LEU A 225 -18.77 -2.65 -3.06
C LEU A 225 -19.87 -2.71 -1.99
N THR A 226 -20.78 -3.67 -2.09
CA THR A 226 -21.89 -3.81 -1.13
C THR A 226 -21.38 -3.98 0.30
N PHE A 227 -20.45 -4.92 0.51
CA PHE A 227 -19.85 -5.18 1.82
C PHE A 227 -19.08 -3.98 2.35
N MET A 228 -18.34 -3.26 1.50
CA MET A 228 -17.61 -2.07 1.94
C MET A 228 -18.53 -0.94 2.44
N PHE A 229 -19.73 -0.80 1.87
CA PHE A 229 -20.69 0.25 2.28
C PHE A 229 -21.63 -0.15 3.43
N ILE A 230 -21.88 -1.45 3.68
CA ILE A 230 -22.76 -1.91 4.76
C ILE A 230 -22.42 -1.27 6.12
N PRO A 231 -21.16 -1.25 6.59
CA PRO A 231 -20.84 -0.64 7.87
C PRO A 231 -21.11 0.86 7.92
N MET A 232 -20.92 1.57 6.80
CA MET A 232 -21.27 3.00 6.70
C MET A 232 -22.78 3.24 6.76
N VAL A 233 -23.56 2.43 6.05
CA VAL A 233 -25.03 2.52 6.09
C VAL A 233 -25.55 2.24 7.49
N VAL A 234 -25.05 1.20 8.15
CA VAL A 234 -25.41 0.88 9.54
C VAL A 234 -25.05 2.03 10.47
N SER A 235 -23.83 2.57 10.35
CA SER A 235 -23.39 3.72 11.16
C SER A 235 -24.36 4.90 11.05
N ILE A 236 -24.74 5.32 9.84
CA ILE A 236 -25.66 6.45 9.63
C ILE A 236 -27.04 6.23 10.27
N ARG A 237 -27.48 4.97 10.44
CA ARG A 237 -28.78 4.63 11.01
C ARG A 237 -28.78 4.48 12.52
N ILE A 238 -27.61 4.33 13.15
CA ILE A 238 -27.50 4.35 14.61
C ILE A 238 -27.61 5.82 15.06
N PRO A 239 -28.37 6.14 16.12
CA PRO A 239 -28.42 7.49 16.68
C PRO A 239 -27.03 8.01 17.06
N TRP A 240 -26.81 9.32 16.93
CA TRP A 240 -25.52 9.97 17.21
C TRP A 240 -25.21 10.12 18.71
N GLU A 241 -26.14 9.73 19.57
CA GLU A 241 -26.09 9.95 21.01
C GLU A 241 -25.46 8.74 21.72
N GLY A 242 -24.14 8.76 21.88
CA GLY A 242 -23.43 7.78 22.69
C GLY A 242 -21.93 7.92 22.60
N GLY A 243 -21.26 8.22 23.73
CA GLY A 243 -19.81 8.32 23.79
C GLY A 243 -19.06 7.04 23.39
N TRP A 244 -19.75 5.89 23.40
CA TRP A 244 -19.24 4.61 22.90
C TRP A 244 -18.94 4.65 21.39
N ARG A 245 -19.67 5.47 20.63
CA ARG A 245 -19.57 5.55 19.17
C ARG A 245 -18.21 6.06 18.71
N THR A 246 -17.58 6.94 19.49
CA THR A 246 -16.20 7.39 19.25
C THR A 246 -15.22 6.22 19.13
N TYR A 247 -15.48 5.11 19.84
CA TYR A 247 -14.60 3.94 19.91
C TYR A 247 -15.08 2.76 19.06
N PHE A 248 -16.39 2.61 18.85
CA PHE A 248 -17.01 1.45 18.19
C PHE A 248 -17.96 1.81 17.05
N ASP A 249 -17.74 2.93 16.34
CA ASP A 249 -18.53 3.25 15.17
C ASP A 249 -18.40 2.14 14.10
N PRO A 250 -19.50 1.56 13.60
CA PRO A 250 -19.44 0.51 12.59
C PRO A 250 -18.68 0.92 11.33
N SER A 251 -18.68 2.20 10.95
CA SER A 251 -17.96 2.70 9.77
C SER A 251 -16.46 2.41 9.83
N TYR A 252 -15.88 2.28 11.04
CA TYR A 252 -14.48 1.93 11.24
C TYR A 252 -14.13 0.56 10.63
N LEU A 253 -15.08 -0.39 10.58
CA LEU A 253 -14.89 -1.70 9.95
C LEU A 253 -14.66 -1.62 8.44
N ALA A 254 -15.08 -0.54 7.79
CA ALA A 254 -14.83 -0.25 6.39
C ALA A 254 -13.64 0.69 6.19
N MET A 255 -13.43 1.63 7.12
CA MET A 255 -12.39 2.66 7.02
C MET A 255 -10.97 2.12 7.27
N PHE A 256 -10.77 1.15 8.16
CA PHE A 256 -9.44 0.59 8.42
C PHE A 256 -9.04 -0.43 7.35
N PRO A 257 -8.11 -0.14 6.41
CA PRO A 257 -7.95 -0.94 5.19
C PRO A 257 -7.50 -2.37 5.50
N PHE A 258 -6.50 -2.55 6.35
CA PHE A 258 -6.01 -3.89 6.69
C PHE A 258 -7.07 -4.80 7.30
N LEU A 259 -7.97 -4.27 8.15
CA LEU A 259 -9.03 -5.06 8.78
C LEU A 259 -10.21 -5.26 7.83
N SER A 260 -10.65 -4.18 7.16
CA SER A 260 -11.74 -4.22 6.19
C SER A 260 -11.47 -5.18 5.04
N ASP A 261 -10.26 -5.15 4.49
CA ASP A 261 -9.91 -5.95 3.32
C ASP A 261 -9.85 -7.44 3.63
N LEU A 262 -9.55 -7.85 4.88
CA LEU A 262 -9.58 -9.26 5.25
C LEU A 262 -10.98 -9.86 5.08
N TRP A 263 -12.00 -9.23 5.66
CA TRP A 263 -13.35 -9.79 5.63
C TRP A 263 -14.09 -9.45 4.32
N VAL A 264 -13.96 -8.22 3.80
CA VAL A 264 -14.63 -7.81 2.56
C VAL A 264 -14.15 -8.67 1.39
N ASN A 265 -12.84 -8.87 1.21
CA ASN A 265 -12.34 -9.70 0.11
C ASN A 265 -12.72 -11.18 0.30
N ALA A 266 -12.67 -11.70 1.54
CA ALA A 266 -13.02 -13.09 1.81
C ALA A 266 -14.49 -13.37 1.43
N LEU A 267 -15.42 -12.56 1.93
CA LEU A 267 -16.85 -12.72 1.67
C LEU A 267 -17.18 -12.50 0.19
N SER A 268 -16.55 -11.51 -0.45
CA SER A 268 -16.79 -11.20 -1.87
C SER A 268 -16.33 -12.32 -2.80
N LEU A 269 -15.15 -12.89 -2.55
CA LEU A 269 -14.60 -13.99 -3.34
C LEU A 269 -15.33 -15.31 -3.10
N TRP A 270 -15.78 -15.55 -1.87
CA TRP A 270 -16.54 -16.73 -1.49
C TRP A 270 -17.96 -16.67 -2.05
N GLY A 271 -18.67 -15.56 -1.83
CA GLY A 271 -20.03 -15.35 -2.30
C GLY A 271 -20.11 -15.42 -3.82
N SER A 272 -19.18 -14.76 -4.53
CA SER A 272 -19.18 -14.78 -6.00
C SER A 272 -18.98 -16.18 -6.56
N LYS A 273 -18.12 -16.99 -5.93
CA LYS A 273 -17.92 -18.39 -6.32
C LYS A 273 -19.22 -19.18 -6.16
N LYS A 274 -19.95 -19.00 -5.06
CA LYS A 274 -21.23 -19.69 -4.82
C LYS A 274 -22.27 -19.32 -5.87
N VAL A 275 -22.46 -18.04 -6.13
CA VAL A 275 -23.44 -17.56 -7.13
C VAL A 275 -23.05 -17.97 -8.54
N THR A 276 -21.78 -17.86 -8.91
CA THR A 276 -21.32 -18.28 -10.25
C THR A 276 -21.51 -19.78 -10.44
N ASN A 277 -21.17 -20.60 -9.45
CA ASN A 277 -21.40 -22.05 -9.54
C ASN A 277 -22.88 -22.39 -9.67
N TRP A 278 -23.75 -21.66 -8.98
CA TRP A 278 -25.20 -21.84 -9.10
C TRP A 278 -25.70 -21.51 -10.51
N ILE A 279 -25.30 -20.37 -11.08
CA ILE A 279 -25.68 -19.97 -12.45
C ILE A 279 -25.26 -21.04 -13.47
N PHE A 280 -24.01 -21.51 -13.39
CA PHE A 280 -23.48 -22.52 -14.31
C PHE A 280 -23.95 -23.96 -14.00
N SER A 281 -24.68 -24.18 -12.92
CA SER A 281 -25.32 -25.46 -12.64
C SER A 281 -26.73 -25.56 -13.23
N ILE A 282 -27.32 -24.43 -13.61
CA ILE A 282 -28.65 -24.34 -14.22
C ILE A 282 -28.56 -24.40 -15.75
N THR A 283 -27.42 -24.00 -16.32
CA THR A 283 -27.11 -24.07 -17.76
C THR A 283 -26.36 -25.34 -18.11
#